data_AF-A0A914ZF87-F1
#
_entry.id   AF-A0A914ZF87-F1
#
_cell.length_a   1.000
_cell.length_b   1.000
_cell.length_c   1.000
_cell.angle_alpha   90.00
_cell.angle_beta   90.00
_cell.angle_gamma   90.00
#
_symmetry.space_group_name_H-M   'P 1'
#
loop_
_entity.id
_entity.type
_entity.pdbx_description
1 polymer ?
#
loop_
_entity_poly.entity_id
_entity_poly.type
_entity_poly.pdbx_seq_one_letter_code
_entity_poly.pdbx_strand_id
1 'polypeptide(L)'
;MRQHLDLGKKLRSIYIDQLKFLSPDYHNHEIYVRSTDVNRTMISAMSNMFAMYPAAASDAGQTYPNSTAWPTYQANGQKVGYIPIPIHTINDFYDYTLNADMTCPRQDALWKIVQQTPEYTQKTVEKKALLDKLTQLTGDNITLTNIWVVADALFIEVCFVLN
;
A
#
# COMPACT_ATOMS: atom_id res chain seq x y z
N MET A 1 2.95 -3.67 -7.89
CA MET A 1 2.06 -3.28 -9.01
C MET A 1 1.03 -4.36 -9.35
N ARG A 2 1.41 -5.56 -9.82
CA ARG A 2 0.44 -6.62 -10.21
C ARG A 2 -0.62 -6.93 -9.15
N GLN A 3 -0.20 -7.06 -7.89
CA GLN A 3 -1.10 -7.30 -6.76
C GLN A 3 -2.18 -6.20 -6.61
N HIS A 4 -1.79 -4.93 -6.75
CA HIS A 4 -2.73 -3.80 -6.69
C HIS A 4 -3.64 -3.72 -7.93
N LEU A 5 -3.14 -4.11 -9.10
CA LEU A 5 -3.95 -4.25 -10.30
C LEU A 5 -5.03 -5.33 -10.12
N ASP A 6 -4.68 -6.48 -9.55
CA ASP A 6 -5.65 -7.55 -9.27
C ASP A 6 -6.63 -7.16 -8.15
N LEU A 7 -6.17 -6.42 -7.14
CA LEU A 7 -7.05 -5.84 -6.14
C LEU A 7 -8.05 -4.87 -6.75
N GLY A 8 -7.63 -3.96 -7.63
CA GLY A 8 -8.54 -3.02 -8.30
C GLY A 8 -9.64 -3.71 -9.10
N LYS A 9 -9.31 -4.81 -9.81
CA LYS A 9 -10.32 -5.65 -10.48
C LYS A 9 -11.33 -6.25 -9.51
N LYS A 10 -10.87 -6.71 -8.35
CA LYS A 10 -11.76 -7.25 -7.30
C LYS A 10 -12.67 -6.15 -6.74
N LEU A 11 -12.13 -4.96 -6.46
CA LEU A 11 -12.93 -3.84 -5.97
C LEU A 11 -13.99 -3.41 -6.99
N ARG A 12 -13.67 -3.37 -8.29
CA ARG A 12 -14.68 -3.17 -9.34
C ARG A 12 -15.77 -4.24 -9.29
N SER A 13 -15.37 -5.51 -9.27
CA SER A 13 -16.33 -6.62 -9.25
C SER A 13 -17.31 -6.51 -8.09
N ILE A 14 -16.83 -6.14 -6.91
CA ILE A 14 -17.66 -6.01 -5.72
C ILE A 14 -18.52 -4.74 -5.80
N TYR A 15 -17.90 -3.56 -5.87
CA TYR A 15 -18.60 -2.29 -5.64
C TYR A 15 -19.33 -1.74 -6.86
N ILE A 16 -18.89 -2.09 -8.08
CA ILE A 16 -19.49 -1.60 -9.33
C ILE A 16 -20.35 -2.70 -9.97
N ASP A 17 -19.83 -3.92 -10.09
CA ASP A 17 -20.52 -4.95 -10.87
C ASP A 17 -21.61 -5.67 -10.07
N GLN A 18 -21.33 -6.06 -8.82
CA GLN A 18 -22.26 -6.83 -7.98
C GLN A 18 -23.18 -5.93 -7.15
N LEU A 19 -22.60 -5.02 -6.36
CA LEU A 19 -23.37 -4.18 -5.43
C LEU A 19 -24.05 -2.99 -6.10
N LYS A 20 -23.58 -2.59 -7.29
CA LYS A 20 -24.00 -1.35 -7.96
C LYS A 20 -23.94 -0.12 -7.03
N PHE A 21 -22.97 -0.12 -6.12
CA PHE A 21 -22.78 0.94 -5.12
C PHE A 21 -22.11 2.17 -5.73
N LEU A 22 -21.15 1.95 -6.64
CA LEU A 22 -20.46 2.98 -7.40
C LEU A 22 -20.89 2.92 -8.86
N SER A 23 -20.82 4.07 -9.54
CA SER A 23 -21.10 4.14 -10.97
C SER A 23 -20.07 3.35 -11.78
N PRO A 24 -20.46 2.78 -12.94
CA PRO A 24 -19.53 2.10 -13.86
C PRO A 24 -18.38 3.00 -14.32
N ASP A 25 -18.69 4.28 -14.52
CA ASP A 25 -17.77 5.35 -14.88
C ASP A 25 -17.29 6.10 -13.64
N TYR A 26 -16.09 6.67 -13.73
CA TYR A 26 -15.53 7.43 -12.62
C TYR A 26 -16.23 8.79 -12.48
N HIS A 27 -16.78 9.03 -11.29
CA HIS A 27 -17.27 10.34 -10.87
C HIS A 27 -16.47 10.86 -9.67
N ASN A 28 -15.94 12.07 -9.79
CA ASN A 28 -15.11 12.70 -8.76
C ASN A 28 -15.83 13.00 -7.43
N HIS A 29 -17.16 12.96 -7.40
CA HIS A 29 -17.96 13.14 -6.19
C HIS A 29 -18.34 11.82 -5.51
N GLU A 30 -18.12 10.67 -6.17
CA GLU A 30 -18.36 9.34 -5.59
C GLU A 30 -17.12 8.80 -4.86
N ILE A 31 -15.92 9.17 -5.32
CA ILE A 31 -14.66 8.61 -4.82
C ILE A 31 -13.66 9.70 -4.51
N TYR A 32 -13.07 9.59 -3.32
CA TYR A 32 -11.87 10.31 -2.93
C TYR A 32 -10.75 9.31 -2.65
N VAL A 33 -9.61 9.46 -3.35
CA VAL A 33 -8.43 8.59 -3.17
C VAL A 33 -7.32 9.40 -2.50
N ARG A 34 -6.83 8.90 -1.36
CA ARG A 34 -5.70 9.48 -0.64
C ARG A 34 -4.64 8.41 -0.34
N SER A 35 -3.38 8.80 -0.44
CA SER A 35 -2.21 7.98 -0.12
C SER A 35 -1.23 8.79 0.73
N THR A 36 -0.36 8.11 1.47
CA THR A 36 0.87 8.71 2.03
C THR A 36 1.82 9.15 0.92
N ASP A 37 2.69 10.11 1.21
CA ASP A 37 3.67 10.69 0.27
C ASP A 37 4.93 9.83 0.13
N VAL A 38 4.74 8.56 -0.22
CA VAL A 38 5.83 7.64 -0.54
C VAL A 38 5.54 6.91 -1.85
N ASN A 39 6.57 6.73 -2.67
CA ASN A 39 6.43 6.17 -4.02
C ASN A 39 5.66 4.84 -4.04
N ARG A 40 5.94 3.95 -3.07
CA ARG A 40 5.32 2.62 -3.00
C ARG A 40 3.80 2.67 -2.82
N THR A 41 3.27 3.63 -2.07
CA THR A 41 1.82 3.75 -1.82
C THR A 41 1.13 4.51 -2.95
N MET A 42 1.76 5.56 -3.48
CA MET A 42 1.24 6.31 -4.63
C MET A 42 1.11 5.41 -5.88
N ILE A 43 2.16 4.67 -6.23
CA ILE A 43 2.15 3.74 -7.37
C ILE A 43 1.14 2.60 -7.16
N SER A 44 0.97 2.17 -5.91
CA SER A 44 -0.01 1.13 -5.55
C SER A 44 -1.44 1.62 -5.72
N ALA A 45 -1.74 2.84 -5.28
CA ALA A 45 -3.04 3.49 -5.51
C ALA A 45 -3.30 3.69 -7.01
N MET A 46 -2.31 4.16 -7.78
CA MET A 46 -2.41 4.28 -9.24
C MET A 46 -2.72 2.93 -9.90
N SER A 47 -1.96 1.89 -9.55
CA SER A 47 -2.15 0.53 -10.09
C SER A 47 -3.53 -0.04 -9.78
N ASN A 48 -4.07 0.29 -8.60
CA ASN A 48 -5.40 -0.14 -8.17
C ASN A 48 -6.50 0.58 -8.96
N MET A 49 -6.47 1.92 -8.97
CA MET A 49 -7.47 2.73 -9.69
C MET A 49 -7.45 2.48 -11.19
N PHE A 50 -6.26 2.27 -11.76
CA PHE A 50 -6.08 1.86 -13.16
C PHE A 50 -6.94 0.65 -13.52
N ALA A 51 -7.03 -0.33 -12.62
CA ALA A 51 -7.76 -1.58 -12.86
C ALA A 51 -9.22 -1.55 -12.38
N MET A 52 -9.54 -0.65 -11.45
CA MET A 52 -10.91 -0.48 -10.94
C MET A 52 -11.81 0.27 -11.93
N TYR A 53 -11.25 1.23 -12.67
CA TYR A 53 -11.97 2.06 -13.66
C TYR A 53 -11.34 1.99 -15.06
N PRO A 54 -11.46 0.86 -15.77
CA PRO A 54 -11.21 0.84 -17.21
C PRO A 54 -12.36 1.58 -17.93
N ALA A 55 -12.04 2.49 -18.85
CA ALA A 55 -13.05 3.09 -19.74
C ALA A 55 -13.13 2.33 -21.05
N ALA A 56 -14.34 2.05 -21.53
CA ALA A 56 -14.51 1.31 -22.77
C ALA A 56 -13.97 2.12 -23.97
N ALA A 57 -13.51 1.44 -25.02
CA ALA A 57 -13.05 2.13 -26.24
C ALA A 57 -14.12 3.03 -26.87
N SER A 58 -15.40 2.73 -26.64
CA SER A 58 -16.55 3.53 -27.05
C SER A 58 -16.60 4.92 -26.41
N ASP A 59 -15.89 5.11 -25.30
CA ASP A 59 -15.96 6.33 -24.48
C ASP A 59 -14.87 7.33 -24.88
N ALA A 60 -14.08 7.00 -25.91
CA ALA A 60 -13.12 7.89 -26.52
C ALA A 60 -13.82 9.17 -27.04
N GLY A 61 -13.32 10.33 -26.63
CA GLY A 61 -13.89 11.64 -26.92
C GLY A 61 -14.88 12.14 -25.86
N GLN A 62 -15.27 11.31 -24.90
CA GLN A 62 -16.11 11.70 -23.77
C GLN A 62 -15.31 11.66 -22.46
N THR A 63 -14.80 10.48 -22.11
CA THR A 63 -14.14 10.23 -20.82
C THR A 63 -12.63 10.36 -20.91
N TYR A 64 -12.08 10.22 -22.12
CA TYR A 64 -10.66 10.46 -22.42
C TYR A 64 -10.50 10.91 -23.88
N PRO A 65 -9.37 11.56 -24.25
CA PRO A 65 -9.16 12.03 -25.62
C PRO A 65 -9.25 10.92 -26.68
N ASN A 66 -10.01 11.15 -27.75
CA ASN A 66 -9.98 10.29 -28.94
C ASN A 66 -8.71 10.59 -29.76
N SER A 67 -7.56 10.16 -29.25
CA SER A 67 -6.25 10.39 -29.84
C SER A 67 -5.43 9.11 -29.82
N THR A 68 -4.70 8.84 -30.90
CA THR A 68 -3.74 7.73 -30.97
C THR A 68 -2.57 7.91 -30.00
N ALA A 69 -2.32 9.13 -29.53
CA ALA A 69 -1.34 9.43 -28.50
C ALA A 69 -1.82 9.10 -27.08
N TRP A 70 -3.12 8.84 -26.88
CA TRP A 70 -3.64 8.50 -25.57
C TRP A 70 -3.38 7.02 -25.22
N PRO A 71 -2.90 6.71 -24.01
CA PRO A 71 -2.63 5.33 -23.62
C PRO A 71 -3.91 4.49 -23.58
N THR A 72 -3.87 3.36 -24.28
CA THR A 72 -4.91 2.34 -24.26
C THR A 72 -4.29 0.97 -23.98
N TYR A 73 -5.06 0.08 -23.39
CA TYR A 73 -4.60 -1.25 -23.00
C TYR A 73 -5.72 -2.29 -23.13
N GLN A 74 -5.43 -3.56 -22.87
CA GLN A 74 -6.41 -4.64 -22.92
C GLN A 74 -6.92 -4.97 -21.51
N ALA A 75 -8.23 -4.93 -21.32
CA ALA A 75 -8.91 -5.40 -20.12
C ALA A 75 -10.11 -6.25 -20.51
N ASN A 76 -10.24 -7.45 -19.93
CA ASN A 76 -11.35 -8.38 -20.18
C ASN A 76 -11.63 -8.65 -21.67
N GLY A 77 -10.57 -8.74 -22.49
CA GLY A 77 -10.68 -8.98 -23.93
C GLY A 77 -11.11 -7.76 -24.76
N GLN A 78 -11.17 -6.58 -24.16
CA GLN A 78 -11.55 -5.33 -24.81
C GLN A 78 -10.41 -4.31 -24.73
N LYS A 79 -10.27 -3.51 -25.80
CA LYS A 79 -9.43 -2.32 -25.77
C LYS A 79 -10.12 -1.27 -24.88
N VAL A 80 -9.39 -0.76 -23.91
CA VAL A 80 -9.88 0.23 -22.94
C VAL A 80 -8.93 1.43 -22.87
N GLY A 81 -9.50 2.60 -22.58
CA GLY A 81 -8.75 3.83 -22.32
C GLY A 81 -8.28 3.92 -20.87
N TYR A 82 -7.12 4.52 -20.67
CA TYR A 82 -6.68 4.92 -19.33
C TYR A 82 -7.44 6.16 -18.86
N ILE A 83 -8.02 6.10 -17.65
CA ILE A 83 -8.62 7.25 -16.98
C ILE A 83 -7.70 7.73 -15.86
N PRO A 84 -7.16 8.96 -15.92
CA PRO A 84 -6.34 9.51 -14.85
C PRO A 84 -7.24 9.86 -13.66
N ILE A 85 -7.14 9.07 -12.59
CA ILE A 85 -7.86 9.30 -11.35
C ILE A 85 -6.93 10.02 -10.36
N PRO A 86 -7.32 11.20 -9.82
CA PRO A 86 -6.53 11.92 -8.85
C PRO A 86 -6.25 11.09 -7.60
N ILE A 87 -4.98 11.08 -7.18
CA ILE A 87 -4.56 10.52 -5.89
C ILE A 87 -4.00 11.66 -5.09
N HIS A 88 -4.70 12.01 -4.01
CA HIS A 88 -4.31 13.08 -3.13
C HIS A 88 -3.25 12.58 -2.15
N THR A 89 -2.28 13.43 -1.87
CA THR A 89 -1.27 13.21 -0.85
C THR A 89 -1.00 14.52 -0.15
N ILE A 90 -0.43 14.43 1.04
CA ILE A 90 0.17 15.56 1.73
C ILE A 90 1.56 15.13 2.16
N ASN A 91 2.46 16.09 2.29
CA ASN A 91 3.83 15.82 2.69
C ASN A 91 3.86 14.95 3.96
N ASP A 92 4.73 13.93 3.94
CA ASP A 92 4.79 12.89 4.96
C ASP A 92 5.00 13.44 6.38
N PHE A 93 5.74 14.55 6.54
CA PHE A 93 5.96 15.24 7.82
C PHE A 93 4.71 15.92 8.38
N TYR A 94 3.67 16.11 7.58
CA TYR A 94 2.41 16.71 7.99
C TYR A 94 1.24 15.72 7.93
N ASP A 95 1.50 14.44 7.64
CA ASP A 95 0.44 13.43 7.53
C ASP A 95 0.10 12.76 8.86
N TYR A 96 -0.68 13.46 9.68
CA TYR A 96 -1.18 12.91 10.95
C TYR A 96 -2.34 11.91 10.79
N THR A 97 -2.72 11.51 9.57
CA THR A 97 -3.85 10.60 9.33
C THR A 97 -3.40 9.23 8.86
N LEU A 98 -2.49 9.18 7.88
CA LEU A 98 -2.06 7.96 7.22
C LEU A 98 -0.63 7.56 7.58
N ASN A 99 0.22 8.52 7.98
CA ASN A 99 1.57 8.21 8.43
C ASN A 99 1.54 7.80 9.92
N ALA A 100 1.67 6.49 10.15
CA ALA A 100 1.72 5.92 11.50
C ALA A 100 3.05 6.18 12.22
N ASP A 101 4.08 6.62 11.49
CA ASP A 101 5.42 6.91 12.03
C ASP A 101 5.58 8.38 12.44
N MET A 102 4.49 9.15 12.42
CA MET A 102 4.52 10.55 12.77
C MET A 102 4.87 10.76 14.25
N THR A 103 5.74 11.74 14.52
CA THR A 103 6.25 12.02 15.87
C THR A 103 5.12 12.21 16.89
N CYS A 104 5.03 11.29 17.84
CA CYS A 104 4.02 11.29 18.89
C CYS A 104 4.64 10.98 20.25
N PRO A 105 4.90 11.98 21.11
CA PRO A 105 5.50 11.75 22.43
C PRO A 105 4.71 10.78 23.32
N ARG A 106 3.39 10.69 23.11
CA ARG A 106 2.53 9.75 23.82
C ARG A 106 2.80 8.30 23.40
N GLN A 107 3.08 8.05 22.12
CA GLN A 107 3.44 6.73 21.62
C GLN A 107 4.75 6.25 22.25
N ASP A 108 5.76 7.11 22.33
CA ASP A 108 7.03 6.79 23.00
C ASP A 108 6.83 6.46 24.49
N ALA A 109 5.99 7.26 25.17
CA ALA A 109 5.66 7.01 26.58
C ALA A 109 4.91 5.69 26.77
N LEU A 110 3.96 5.36 25.88
CA LEU A 110 3.25 4.08 25.88
C LEU A 110 4.21 2.92 25.63
N TRP A 111 5.13 3.06 24.68
CA TRP A 111 6.09 2.03 24.35
C TRP A 111 7.03 1.72 25.52
N LYS A 112 7.50 2.75 26.25
CA LYS A 112 8.28 2.56 27.49
C LYS A 112 7.50 1.80 28.56
N ILE A 113 6.20 2.03 28.68
CA ILE A 113 5.33 1.27 29.60
C ILE A 113 5.25 -0.20 29.14
N VAL A 114 5.03 -0.43 27.84
CA VAL A 114 5.01 -1.80 27.26
C VAL A 114 6.30 -2.54 27.56
N GLN A 115 7.46 -1.89 27.42
CA GLN A 115 8.77 -2.50 27.67
C GLN A 115 8.98 -2.92 29.13
N GLN A 116 8.21 -2.38 30.08
CA GLN A 116 8.27 -2.74 31.50
C GLN A 116 7.28 -3.85 31.89
N THR A 117 6.39 -4.25 30.97
CA THR A 117 5.40 -5.30 31.26
C THR A 117 6.04 -6.67 31.45
N PRO A 118 5.42 -7.56 32.26
CA PRO A 118 5.85 -8.95 32.37
C PRO A 118 5.92 -9.67 31.01
N GLU A 119 4.98 -9.40 30.11
CA GLU A 119 4.91 -10.02 28.79
C GLU A 119 6.14 -9.67 27.94
N TYR A 120 6.51 -8.38 27.89
CA TYR A 120 7.67 -7.93 27.13
C TYR A 120 8.98 -8.43 27.74
N THR A 121 9.13 -8.32 29.06
CA THR A 121 10.36 -8.72 29.77
C THR A 121 10.58 -10.23 29.69
N GLN A 122 9.53 -11.04 29.90
CA GLN A 122 9.61 -12.50 29.74
C GLN A 122 9.92 -12.88 28.30
N LYS A 123 9.29 -12.25 27.30
CA LYS A 123 9.58 -12.52 25.88
C LYS A 123 11.02 -12.19 25.51
N THR A 124 11.57 -11.13 26.10
CA THR A 124 12.97 -10.71 25.89
C THR A 124 13.93 -11.78 26.42
N VAL A 125 13.68 -12.31 27.62
CA VAL A 125 14.47 -13.41 28.18
C VAL A 125 14.31 -14.69 27.34
N GLU A 126 13.08 -15.05 26.99
CA GLU A 126 12.76 -16.24 26.19
C GLU A 126 13.47 -16.22 24.82
N LYS A 127 13.53 -15.07 24.16
CA LYS A 127 14.14 -14.92 22.82
C LYS A 127 15.58 -14.44 22.84
N LYS A 128 16.22 -14.32 24.01
CA LYS A 128 17.57 -13.76 24.15
C LYS A 128 18.59 -14.42 23.21
N ALA A 129 18.63 -15.75 23.14
CA ALA A 129 19.58 -16.46 22.29
C ALA A 129 19.41 -16.13 20.79
N LEU A 130 18.17 -15.93 20.32
CA LEU A 130 17.89 -15.51 18.96
C LEU A 130 18.34 -14.06 18.73
N LEU A 131 18.00 -13.15 19.64
CA LEU A 131 18.35 -11.74 19.55
C LEU A 131 19.87 -11.53 19.55
N ASP A 132 20.59 -12.24 20.42
CA ASP A 132 22.05 -12.20 20.49
C ASP A 132 22.68 -12.73 19.18
N LYS A 133 22.15 -13.84 18.65
CA LYS A 133 22.61 -14.40 17.38
C LYS A 133 22.37 -13.43 16.22
N LEU A 134 21.18 -12.84 16.12
CA LEU A 134 20.87 -11.86 15.08
C LEU A 134 21.79 -10.64 15.22
N THR A 135 22.00 -10.14 16.44
CA THR A 135 22.92 -9.03 16.71
C THR A 135 24.33 -9.32 16.22
N GLN A 136 24.83 -10.53 16.49
CA GLN A 136 26.15 -10.95 16.01
C GLN A 136 26.23 -11.04 14.48
N LEU A 137 25.17 -11.52 13.82
CA LEU A 137 25.15 -11.75 12.37
C LEU A 137 24.92 -10.48 11.56
N THR A 138 24.07 -9.56 12.05
CA THR A 138 23.74 -8.32 11.35
C THR A 138 24.75 -7.21 11.67
N GLY A 139 25.41 -7.27 12.82
CA GLY A 139 26.28 -6.19 13.31
C GLY A 139 25.52 -5.04 13.99
N ASP A 140 24.19 -5.11 14.06
CA ASP A 140 23.31 -4.14 14.70
C ASP A 140 22.76 -4.67 16.03
N ASN A 141 22.48 -3.79 16.99
CA ASN A 141 21.82 -4.20 18.24
C ASN A 141 20.36 -4.59 18.00
N ILE A 142 20.08 -5.89 17.91
CA ILE A 142 18.73 -6.43 17.66
C ILE A 142 18.01 -6.72 18.98
N THR A 143 16.84 -6.12 19.13
CA THR A 143 15.93 -6.24 20.27
C THR A 143 14.52 -6.59 19.77
N LEU A 144 13.59 -6.88 20.68
CA LEU A 144 12.19 -7.05 20.29
C LEU A 144 11.57 -5.80 19.63
N THR A 145 12.17 -4.62 19.81
CA THR A 145 11.67 -3.37 19.22
C THR A 145 11.97 -3.25 17.72
N ASN A 146 13.10 -3.80 17.26
CA ASN A 146 13.59 -3.62 15.88
C ASN A 146 13.84 -4.93 15.13
N ILE A 147 13.58 -6.10 15.74
CA ILE A 147 13.74 -7.41 15.07
C ILE A 147 12.95 -7.52 13.76
N TRP A 148 11.85 -6.78 13.62
CA TRP A 148 11.03 -6.73 12.42
C TRP A 148 11.82 -6.25 11.18
N VAL A 149 12.85 -5.41 11.35
CA VAL A 149 13.70 -4.95 10.23
C VAL A 149 14.42 -6.12 9.58
N VAL A 150 14.97 -7.02 10.39
CA VAL A 150 15.65 -8.23 9.91
C VAL A 150 14.65 -9.20 9.30
N ALA A 151 13.49 -9.38 9.95
CA ALA A 151 12.45 -10.28 9.45
C ALA A 151 11.89 -9.82 8.09
N ASP A 152 11.63 -8.53 7.92
CA ASP A 152 11.13 -7.95 6.68
C ASP A 152 12.14 -8.08 5.54
N ALA A 153 13.42 -7.75 5.79
CA ALA A 153 14.49 -7.91 4.82
C ALA A 153 14.62 -9.35 4.34
N LEU A 154 14.74 -10.31 5.27
CA LEU A 154 14.85 -11.74 4.93
C LEU A 154 13.60 -12.24 4.20
N PHE A 155 12.41 -11.80 4.60
CA PHE A 155 11.17 -12.19 3.94
C PHE A 155 11.15 -11.73 2.47
N ILE A 156 11.53 -10.48 2.21
CA ILE A 156 11.60 -9.92 0.86
C ILE A 156 12.65 -10.67 0.03
N GLU A 157 13.84 -10.91 0.58
CA GLU A 157 14.92 -11.63 -0.12
C GLU A 157 14.50 -13.05 -0.51
N VAL A 158 13.85 -13.79 0.40
CA VAL A 158 13.33 -15.13 0.12
C VAL A 158 12.24 -15.08 -0.95
N CYS A 159 11.37 -14.07 -0.92
CA CYS A 159 10.27 -13.99 -1.87
C CYS A 159 10.70 -13.59 -3.28
N PHE A 160 11.77 -12.79 -3.43
CA PHE A 160 12.05 -12.11 -4.70
C PHE A 160 13.49 -12.19 -5.21
N VAL A 161 14.46 -12.63 -4.39
CA VAL A 161 15.89 -12.58 -4.75
C VAL A 161 16.54 -13.96 -4.76
N LEU A 162 16.19 -14.80 -3.79
CA LEU A 162 16.83 -16.11 -3.59
C LEU A 162 16.07 -17.28 -4.26
N ASN A 163 15.03 -16.97 -5.02
CA ASN A 163 14.31 -17.90 -5.91
C ASN A 163 14.60 -17.55 -7.38
#